data_AF-X1EJN1-F1
#
_entry.id   AF-X1EJN1-F1
#
_cell.length_a   1.000
_cell.length_b   1.000
_cell.length_c   1.000
_cell.angle_alpha   90.00
_cell.angle_beta   90.00
_cell.angle_gamma   90.00
#
_symmetry.space_group_name_H-M   'P 1'
#
loop_
_entity.id
_entity.type
_entity.pdbx_description
1 polymer ?
#
loop_
_entity_poly.entity_id
_entity_poly.type
_entity_poly.pdbx_seq_one_letter_code
_entity_poly.pdbx_strand_id
1 'polypeptide(L)' 'MVKISDVKVGEVIKNEFNGITRDLLKKYAKASGDTNPIHTNDVVAEKAGLKGVIAHGLFSFGFITKLFLL' A
#
# COMPACT_ATOMS: atom_id res chain seq x y z
N MET A 1 -15.66 5.99 -4.94
CA MET A 1 -14.61 6.79 -5.62
C MET A 1 -15.12 8.22 -5.74
N VAL A 2 -14.25 9.21 -5.56
CA VAL A 2 -14.58 10.65 -5.51
C VAL A 2 -13.88 11.35 -6.67
N LYS A 3 -14.50 12.36 -7.30
CA LYS A 3 -13.79 13.22 -8.25
C LYS A 3 -12.96 14.23 -7.48
N ILE A 4 -11.71 14.42 -7.88
CA ILE A 4 -10.80 15.37 -7.22
C ILE A 4 -11.39 16.79 -7.22
N SER A 5 -12.10 17.19 -8.28
CA SER A 5 -12.76 18.50 -8.39
C SER A 5 -13.82 18.77 -7.32
N ASP A 6 -14.35 17.71 -6.70
CA ASP A 6 -15.49 17.79 -5.81
C ASP A 6 -15.06 17.78 -4.33
N VAL A 7 -13.77 17.56 -4.06
CA VAL A 7 -13.18 17.49 -2.71
C VAL A 7 -12.83 18.88 -2.20
N LYS A 8 -13.20 19.18 -0.95
CA LYS A 8 -12.86 20.44 -0.27
C LYS A 8 -11.70 20.28 0.71
N VAL A 9 -10.96 21.37 0.94
CA VAL A 9 -9.93 21.40 1.99
C VAL A 9 -10.58 21.13 3.35
N GLY A 10 -10.01 20.17 4.09
CA GLY A 10 -10.54 19.70 5.37
C GLY A 10 -11.58 18.59 5.27
N GLU A 11 -11.97 18.17 4.06
CA GLU A 11 -12.90 17.07 3.86
C GLU A 11 -12.23 15.72 4.14
N VAL A 12 -12.91 14.88 4.92
CA VAL A 12 -12.46 13.51 5.22
C VAL A 12 -13.09 12.56 4.21
N ILE A 13 -12.25 11.99 3.35
CA ILE A 13 -12.67 10.92 2.44
C ILE A 13 -12.64 9.59 3.19
N LYS A 14 -13.77 8.88 3.19
CA LYS A 14 -13.87 7.59 3.87
C LYS A 14 -12.93 6.57 3.23
N ASN A 15 -12.08 5.98 4.07
CA ASN A 15 -11.14 4.96 3.68
C ASN A 15 -11.83 3.58 3.55
N GLU A 16 -11.63 2.90 2.43
CA GLU A 16 -12.03 1.49 2.22
C GLU A 16 -10.85 0.59 1.79
N PHE A 17 -9.66 0.81 2.34
CA PHE A 17 -8.49 -0.05 2.15
C PHE A 17 -8.61 -1.30 3.02
N ASN A 18 -9.46 -2.23 2.58
CA ASN A 18 -9.60 -3.57 3.14
C ASN A 18 -8.82 -4.61 2.30
N GLY A 19 -8.65 -5.81 2.86
CA GLY A 19 -8.11 -6.96 2.10
C GLY A 19 -6.63 -6.87 1.74
N ILE A 20 -5.83 -6.04 2.42
CA ILE A 20 -4.37 -6.04 2.26
C ILE A 20 -3.81 -7.27 3.00
N THR A 21 -3.32 -8.24 2.24
CA THR A 21 -2.78 -9.50 2.77
C THR A 21 -1.32 -9.68 2.38
N ARG A 22 -0.62 -10.59 3.07
CA ARG A 22 0.77 -10.96 2.77
C ARG A 22 0.95 -11.46 1.34
N ASP A 23 -0.01 -12.24 0.84
CA ASP A 23 0.02 -12.75 -0.53
C ASP A 23 -0.13 -11.64 -1.56
N LEU A 24 -0.91 -10.60 -1.26
CA LEU A 24 -1.02 -9.43 -2.11
C LEU A 24 0.31 -8.67 -2.19
N LEU A 25 1.00 -8.49 -1.06
CA LEU A 25 2.33 -7.85 -1.03
C LEU A 25 3.37 -8.66 -1.81
N LYS A 26 3.36 -10.00 -1.68
CA LYS A 26 4.22 -10.89 -2.49
C LYS A 26 3.93 -10.78 -3.99
N LYS A 27 2.65 -10.72 -4.39
CA LYS A 27 2.25 -10.52 -5.79
C LYS A 27 2.74 -9.16 -6.31
N TYR A 28 2.64 -8.11 -5.51
CA TYR A 28 3.14 -6.79 -5.89
C TYR A 28 4.66 -6.75 -6.02
N ALA A 29 5.41 -7.39 -5.11
CA ALA A 29 6.86 -7.51 -5.21
C ALA A 29 7.27 -8.16 -6.54
N LYS A 30 6.58 -9.24 -6.94
CA LYS A 30 6.80 -9.90 -8.24
C LYS A 30 6.45 -8.98 -9.42
N ALA A 31 5.31 -8.29 -9.36
CA ALA A 31 4.82 -7.46 -10.47
C ALA A 31 5.65 -6.18 -10.67
N SER A 32 6.10 -5.56 -9.58
CA SER A 32 6.91 -4.33 -9.62
C SER A 32 8.39 -4.60 -9.87
N GLY A 33 8.86 -5.82 -9.63
CA GLY A 33 10.30 -6.15 -9.62
C GLY A 33 11.02 -5.74 -8.34
N ASP A 34 10.36 -5.01 -7.44
CA ASP A 34 10.89 -4.66 -6.12
C ASP A 34 10.73 -5.86 -5.16
N THR A 35 11.79 -6.65 -5.11
CA THR A 35 11.90 -7.85 -4.28
C THR A 35 12.68 -7.61 -2.98
N ASN A 36 12.79 -6.36 -2.53
CA ASN A 36 13.47 -6.05 -1.27
C ASN A 36 12.90 -6.94 -0.12
N PRO A 37 13.74 -7.69 0.62
CA PRO A 37 13.28 -8.62 1.64
C PRO A 37 12.43 -8.00 2.76
N ILE A 38 12.53 -6.69 3.02
CA ILE A 38 11.65 -6.02 4.00
C ILE A 38 10.16 -6.09 3.60
N HIS A 39 9.87 -6.37 2.33
CA HIS A 39 8.53 -6.53 1.78
C HIS A 39 8.08 -8.00 1.67
N THR A 40 8.95 -8.97 1.96
CA THR A 40 8.67 -10.40 1.69
C THR A 40 9.07 -11.36 2.81
N ASN A 41 9.92 -10.95 3.76
CA ASN A 41 10.47 -11.79 4.82
C ASN A 41 10.42 -11.08 6.19
N ASP A 42 9.71 -11.66 7.15
CA ASP A 42 9.56 -11.07 8.49
C ASP A 42 10.88 -10.96 9.24
N VAL A 43 11.74 -11.98 9.18
CA VAL A 43 13.03 -11.98 9.87
C VAL A 43 13.91 -10.84 9.39
N VAL A 44 13.91 -10.55 8.10
CA VAL A 44 14.71 -9.43 7.56
C VAL A 44 14.08 -8.09 7.93
N ALA A 45 12.76 -7.97 7.86
CA ALA A 45 12.06 -6.75 8.26
C ALA A 45 12.27 -6.43 9.76
N GLU A 46 12.18 -7.43 10.62
CA GLU A 46 12.44 -7.29 12.07
C GLU A 46 13.89 -6.93 12.36
N LYS A 47 14.86 -7.56 11.69
CA LYS A 47 16.28 -7.18 11.78
C LYS A 47 16.53 -5.73 11.31
N ALA A 48 15.70 -5.22 10.41
CA ALA A 48 15.73 -3.84 9.96
C ALA A 48 14.99 -2.87 10.92
N GLY A 49 14.50 -3.35 12.08
CA GLY A 49 13.82 -2.53 13.09
C GLY A 49 12.32 -2.35 12.85
N LEU A 50 11.72 -3.10 11.93
CA LEU A 50 10.28 -3.07 11.65
C LEU A 50 9.53 -4.11 12.51
N LYS A 51 8.21 -4.00 12.59
CA LYS A 51 7.36 -4.96 13.32
C LYS A 51 7.00 -6.23 12.52
N GLY A 52 7.75 -6.50 11.45
CA GLY A 52 7.42 -7.47 10.40
C GLY A 52 7.37 -6.81 9.02
N VAL A 53 7.03 -7.59 8.00
CA VAL A 53 6.96 -7.07 6.61
C VAL A 53 5.98 -5.92 6.48
N ILE A 54 6.42 -4.93 5.72
CA ILE A 54 5.65 -3.74 5.37
C ILE A 54 5.28 -3.76 3.88
N ALA A 55 4.20 -3.09 3.53
CA ALA A 55 3.85 -2.85 2.14
C ALA A 55 4.85 -1.90 1.47
N HIS A 56 5.03 -2.02 0.15
CA HIS A 56 5.82 -1.07 -0.64
C HIS A 56 5.22 0.34 -0.58
N GLY A 57 6.06 1.37 -0.66
CA GLY A 57 5.58 2.76 -0.74
C GLY A 57 4.69 2.98 -1.96
N LEU A 58 5.13 2.49 -3.13
CA LEU A 58 4.36 2.59 -4.37
C LEU A 58 3.10 1.70 -4.38
N PHE A 59 3.08 0.60 -3.63
CA PHE A 59 1.86 -0.18 -3.42
C PHE A 59 0.81 0.67 -2.70
N SER A 60 1.22 1.37 -1.64
CA SER A 60 0.34 2.25 -0.85
C SER A 60 -0.17 3.42 -1.70
N PHE A 61 0.70 4.05 -2.49
CA PHE A 61 0.30 5.11 -3.42
C PHE A 61 -0.70 4.60 -4.48
N GLY A 62 -0.46 3.42 -5.05
CA GLY A 62 -1.39 2.79 -5.97
C GLY A 62 -2.73 2.42 -5.34
N PHE A 63 -2.79 2.18 -4.03
CA PHE A 63 -4.07 2.03 -3.33
C PHE A 63 -4.78 3.37 -3.15
N ILE A 64 -4.07 4.46 -2.89
CA ILE A 64 -4.66 5.80 -2.79
C ILE A 64 -5.42 6.19 -4.06
N THR A 65 -4.92 5.80 -5.24
CA THR A 65 -5.63 6.10 -6.50
C THR A 65 -7.03 5.47 -6.57
N LYS A 66 -7.29 4.37 -5.85
CA LYS A 66 -8.64 3.78 -5.77
C LYS A 66 -9.67 4.68 -5.09
N LEU A 67 -9.24 5.69 -4.34
CA LEU A 67 -10.16 6.66 -3.75
C LEU A 67 -10.74 7.60 -4.81
N PHE A 68 -10.03 7.80 -5.93
CA PHE A 68 -10.36 8.82 -6.91
C PHE A 68 -10.81 8.19 -8.23
N LEU A 69 -11.81 8.82 -8.86
CA LEU A 69 -12.10 8.55 -10.28
C LEU A 69 -10.98 9.17 -11.12
N LEU A 70 -10.46 8.41 -12.08
CA LEU A 70 -9.68 8.97 -13.19
C LEU A 70 -10.60 9.85 -14.06
#